data_AF-A0A842NH57-F1
#
_entry.id   AF-A0A842NH57-F1
#
_cell.length_a   1.000
_cell.length_b   1.000
_cell.length_c   1.000
_cell.angle_alpha   90.00
_cell.angle_beta   90.00
_cell.angle_gamma   90.00
#
_symmetry.space_group_name_H-M   'P 1'
#
loop_
_entity.id
_entity.type
_entity.pdbx_description
1 polymer ?
#
loop_
_entity_poly.entity_id
_entity_poly.type
_entity_poly.pdbx_seq_one_letter_code
_entity_poly.pdbx_strand_id
1 'polypeptide(L)'
;MGFLSNFRKNLQVAKREKAAQVNGKNLKGLLKKFKEERDKIEKETGIRPQIDDTTQMFMQKILNVWIDEGKEIDEEKFWYEVDHNRQFTHPVEYYEKKR
;
A
#
# COMPACT_ATOMS: atom_id res chain seq x y z
N MET A 1 -38.12 -6.09 -12.19
CA MET A 1 -37.35 -6.53 -11.00
C MET A 1 -35.95 -5.89 -10.99
N GLY A 2 -35.80 -4.59 -10.67
CA GLY A 2 -34.50 -3.89 -10.76
C GLY A 2 -33.99 -3.23 -9.48
N PHE A 3 -34.89 -2.79 -8.60
CA PHE A 3 -34.54 -1.92 -7.46
C PHE A 3 -33.78 -2.64 -6.33
N LEU A 4 -34.23 -3.84 -5.95
CA LEU A 4 -33.62 -4.61 -4.85
C LEU A 4 -32.25 -5.19 -5.22
N SER A 5 -32.01 -5.45 -6.50
CA SER A 5 -30.73 -6.00 -6.99
C SER A 5 -29.61 -4.96 -6.93
N ASN A 6 -29.89 -3.73 -7.37
CA ASN A 6 -28.93 -2.62 -7.32
C ASN A 6 -28.61 -2.19 -5.88
N PHE A 7 -29.60 -2.20 -4.97
CA PHE A 7 -29.37 -1.91 -3.56
C PHE A 7 -28.43 -2.91 -2.88
N ARG A 8 -28.61 -4.21 -3.14
CA ARG A 8 -27.72 -5.27 -2.63
C ARG A 8 -26.30 -5.15 -3.18
N LYS A 9 -26.14 -4.81 -4.46
CA LYS A 9 -24.83 -4.55 -5.07
C LYS A 9 -24.13 -3.35 -4.42
N ASN A 10 -24.82 -2.22 -4.29
CA ASN A 10 -24.26 -1.02 -3.66
C ASN A 10 -23.88 -1.25 -2.18
N LEU A 11 -24.68 -2.03 -1.45
CA LEU A 11 -24.36 -2.40 -0.07
C LEU A 11 -23.12 -3.29 0.02
N GLN A 12 -22.93 -4.22 -0.93
CA GLN A 12 -21.72 -5.04 -1.01
C GLN A 12 -20.48 -4.22 -1.36
N VAL A 13 -20.59 -3.29 -2.31
CA VAL A 13 -19.51 -2.37 -2.67
C VAL A 13 -19.11 -1.50 -1.47
N ALA A 14 -20.08 -0.86 -0.81
CA ALA A 14 -19.82 -0.05 0.38
C ALA A 14 -19.20 -0.86 1.54
N LYS A 15 -19.61 -2.13 1.73
CA LYS A 15 -18.99 -3.03 2.71
C LYS A 15 -17.54 -3.36 2.35
N ARG A 16 -17.25 -3.63 1.07
CA ARG A 16 -15.89 -3.88 0.57
C ARG A 16 -15.01 -2.64 0.72
N GLU A 17 -15.51 -1.46 0.35
CA GLU A 17 -14.82 -0.18 0.52
C GLU A 17 -14.53 0.11 1.99
N LYS A 18 -15.50 -0.09 2.89
CA LYS A 18 -15.31 0.09 4.34
C LYS A 18 -14.30 -0.92 4.91
N ALA A 19 -14.36 -2.18 4.48
CA ALA A 19 -13.39 -3.20 4.90
C ALA A 19 -11.97 -2.88 4.36
N ALA A 20 -11.86 -2.46 3.11
CA ALA A 20 -10.59 -2.01 2.51
C ALA A 20 -10.04 -0.78 3.24
N GLN A 21 -10.89 0.17 3.63
CA GLN A 21 -10.49 1.36 4.37
C GLN A 21 -10.04 1.04 5.80
N VAL A 22 -10.72 0.12 6.49
CA VAL A 22 -10.32 -0.35 7.83
C VAL A 22 -9.02 -1.15 7.77
N ASN A 23 -8.89 -2.06 6.81
CA ASN A 23 -7.66 -2.82 6.58
C ASN A 23 -6.50 -1.90 6.20
N GLY A 24 -6.73 -0.91 5.33
CA GLY A 24 -5.75 0.09 4.94
C GLY A 24 -5.30 0.99 6.09
N LYS A 25 -6.22 1.39 7.00
CA LYS A 25 -5.87 2.15 8.22
C LYS A 25 -5.00 1.33 9.18
N ASN A 26 -5.33 0.06 9.39
CA ASN A 26 -4.56 -0.84 10.24
C ASN A 26 -3.16 -1.09 9.68
N LEU A 27 -3.08 -1.32 8.37
CA LEU A 27 -1.82 -1.50 7.66
C LEU A 27 -0.95 -0.24 7.72
N LYS A 28 -1.51 0.95 7.47
CA LYS A 28 -0.76 2.21 7.55
C LYS A 28 -0.17 2.42 8.95
N GLY A 29 -0.92 2.05 10.00
CA GLY A 29 -0.41 2.08 11.37
C GLY A 29 0.74 1.10 11.61
N LEU A 30 0.65 -0.12 11.07
CA LEU A 30 1.70 -1.13 11.19
C LEU A 30 3.00 -0.70 10.50
N LEU A 31 2.92 -0.22 9.26
CA LEU A 31 4.07 0.25 8.49
C LEU A 31 4.73 1.47 9.11
N LYS A 32 3.93 2.36 9.72
CA LYS A 32 4.46 3.49 10.47
C LYS A 32 5.31 3.03 11.65
N LYS A 33 4.87 2.03 12.41
CA LYS A 33 5.65 1.47 13.53
C LYS A 33 6.96 0.85 13.04
N PHE A 34 6.93 0.03 11.99
CA PHE A 34 8.16 -0.55 11.43
C PHE A 34 9.15 0.52 10.93
N LYS A 35 8.64 1.59 10.31
CA LYS A 35 9.48 2.72 9.92
C LYS A 35 10.10 3.43 11.12
N GLU A 36 9.32 3.69 12.17
CA GLU A 36 9.82 4.32 13.41
C GLU A 36 10.91 3.47 14.09
N GLU A 37 10.76 2.14 14.09
CA GLU A 37 11.79 1.23 14.60
C GLU A 37 13.06 1.26 13.75
N ARG A 38 12.95 1.26 12.41
CA ARG A 38 14.08 1.37 11.50
C ARG A 38 14.81 2.71 11.64
N ASP A 39 14.07 3.81 11.71
CA ASP A 39 14.62 5.16 11.88
C ASP A 39 15.35 5.28 13.24
N LYS A 40 14.84 4.62 14.29
CA LYS A 40 15.51 4.57 15.60
C LYS A 40 16.84 3.83 15.52
N ILE A 41 16.87 2.66 14.88
CA ILE A 41 18.09 1.87 14.72
C ILE A 41 19.11 2.61 13.84
N GLU A 42 18.66 3.27 12.77
CA GLU A 42 19.52 4.11 11.92
C GLU A 42 20.15 5.25 12.72
N LYS A 43 19.38 5.90 13.58
CA LYS A 43 19.90 6.96 14.46
C LYS A 43 20.91 6.44 15.48
N GLU A 44 20.74 5.21 15.97
CA GLU A 44 21.61 4.60 16.99
C GLU A 44 22.89 4.01 16.38
N THR A 45 22.81 3.42 15.18
CA THR A 45 23.90 2.65 14.57
C THR A 45 24.53 3.31 13.35
N GLY A 46 23.89 4.34 12.78
CA GLY A 46 24.25 4.92 11.49
C GLY A 46 23.90 4.04 10.28
N ILE A 47 23.26 2.88 10.50
CA ILE A 47 22.95 1.90 9.46
C ILE A 47 21.43 1.76 9.39
N ARG A 48 20.87 1.99 8.20
CA ARG A 48 19.44 1.78 7.93
C ARG A 48 19.16 0.29 7.80
N PRO A 49 18.37 -0.32 8.71
CA PRO A 49 18.03 -1.74 8.61
C PRO A 49 17.23 -1.99 7.33
N GLN A 50 17.31 -3.20 6.77
CA GLN A 50 16.45 -3.57 5.66
C GLN A 50 14.98 -3.57 6.10
N ILE A 51 14.08 -3.42 5.12
CA ILE A 51 12.65 -3.65 5.35
C ILE A 51 12.48 -5.11 5.76
N ASP A 52 11.64 -5.38 6.75
CA ASP A 52 11.39 -6.74 7.17
C ASP A 52 10.68 -7.55 6.07
N ASP A 53 10.97 -8.85 6.00
CA ASP A 53 10.45 -9.74 4.96
C ASP A 53 8.92 -9.70 4.84
N THR A 54 8.21 -9.51 5.95
CA THR A 54 6.74 -9.50 5.96
C THR A 54 6.18 -8.24 5.32
N THR A 55 6.77 -7.09 5.62
CA THR A 55 6.46 -5.81 4.97
C THR A 55 6.81 -5.87 3.48
N GLN A 56 7.96 -6.45 3.14
CA GLN A 56 8.37 -6.60 1.74
C GLN A 56 7.39 -7.46 0.95
N MET A 57 7.03 -8.65 1.46
CA MET A 57 6.03 -9.52 0.83
C MET A 57 4.69 -8.83 0.65
N PHE A 58 4.28 -8.05 1.65
CA PHE A 58 3.03 -7.31 1.59
C PHE A 58 3.05 -6.22 0.51
N MET A 59 4.14 -5.44 0.43
CA MET A 59 4.31 -4.39 -0.58
C MET A 59 4.42 -4.97 -1.99
N GLN A 60 5.12 -6.10 -2.14
CA GLN A 60 5.19 -6.84 -3.39
C GLN A 60 3.81 -7.29 -3.85
N LYS A 61 2.93 -7.72 -2.92
CA LYS A 61 1.56 -8.09 -3.26
C LYS A 61 0.76 -6.92 -3.80
N ILE A 62 0.93 -5.71 -3.24
CA ILE A 62 0.29 -4.50 -3.77
C ILE A 62 0.80 -4.20 -5.18
N LEU A 63 2.12 -4.23 -5.37
CA LEU A 63 2.75 -3.98 -6.65
C LEU A 63 2.22 -4.94 -7.73
N ASN A 64 2.15 -6.24 -7.41
CA ASN A 64 1.62 -7.25 -8.32
C ASN A 64 0.15 -6.99 -8.70
N VAL A 65 -0.68 -6.57 -7.74
CA VAL A 65 -2.09 -6.22 -8.02
C VAL A 65 -2.19 -5.08 -9.03
N TRP A 66 -1.38 -4.04 -8.90
CA TRP A 66 -1.39 -2.93 -9.86
C TRP A 66 -0.90 -3.36 -11.24
N ILE A 67 0.14 -4.19 -11.30
CA ILE A 67 0.63 -4.76 -12.56
C ILE A 67 -0.45 -5.63 -13.23
N ASP A 68 -1.14 -6.48 -12.47
CA ASP A 68 -2.25 -7.31 -12.95
C ASP A 68 -3.45 -6.48 -13.44
N GLU A 69 -3.67 -5.30 -12.85
CA GLU A 69 -4.66 -4.30 -13.30
C GLU A 69 -4.23 -3.57 -14.60
N GLY A 70 -3.06 -3.90 -15.15
CA GLY A 70 -2.54 -3.34 -16.40
C GLY A 70 -1.77 -2.04 -16.24
N LYS A 71 -1.33 -1.71 -15.01
CA LYS A 71 -0.56 -0.50 -14.71
C LYS A 71 0.93 -0.73 -14.98
N GLU A 72 1.55 0.17 -15.76
CA GLU A 72 3.00 0.14 -16.01
C GLU A 72 3.74 0.85 -14.87
N ILE A 73 3.94 0.16 -13.75
CA ILE A 73 4.56 0.74 -12.54
C ILE A 73 6.09 0.81 -12.66
N ASP A 74 6.67 1.93 -12.22
CA ASP A 74 8.08 2.11 -11.91
C ASP A 74 8.36 1.52 -10.52
N GLU A 75 8.90 0.30 -10.52
CA GLU A 75 9.17 -0.46 -9.29
C GLU A 75 10.23 0.20 -8.41
N GLU A 76 11.29 0.78 -9.00
CA GLU A 76 12.35 1.45 -8.24
C GLU A 76 11.77 2.64 -7.48
N LYS A 77 10.94 3.43 -8.15
CA LYS A 77 10.23 4.55 -7.54
C LYS A 77 9.26 4.11 -6.45
N PHE A 78 8.53 3.01 -6.67
CA PHE A 78 7.64 2.45 -5.65
C PHE A 78 8.42 2.03 -4.39
N TRP A 79 9.50 1.25 -4.55
CA TRP A 79 10.31 0.77 -3.44
C TRP A 79 11.02 1.91 -2.69
N TYR A 80 11.42 2.96 -3.41
CA TYR A 80 11.94 4.19 -2.79
C TYR A 80 10.90 4.83 -1.86
N GLU A 81 9.65 4.99 -2.30
CA GLU A 81 8.59 5.56 -1.45
C GLU A 81 8.18 4.62 -0.31
N VAL A 82 8.23 3.30 -0.51
CA VAL A 82 8.03 2.31 0.57
C VAL A 82 9.09 2.50 1.65
N ASP A 83 10.36 2.64 1.26
CA ASP A 83 11.43 2.86 2.22
C ASP A 83 11.22 4.14 3.03
N HIS A 84 10.66 5.19 2.42
CA HIS A 84 10.35 6.45 3.09
C HIS A 84 8.97 6.49 3.79
N ASN A 85 8.20 5.40 3.74
CA ASN A 85 6.83 5.29 4.25
C ASN A 85 5.87 6.35 3.66
N ARG A 86 5.97 6.53 2.35
CA ARG A 86 5.20 7.48 1.52
C ARG A 86 4.44 6.78 0.38
N GLN A 87 4.52 5.46 0.30
CA GLN A 87 3.79 4.63 -0.67
C GLN A 87 2.27 4.96 -0.73
N PHE A 88 1.66 5.33 0.39
CA PHE A 88 0.23 5.70 0.47
C PHE A 88 -0.05 7.22 0.50
N THR A 89 0.96 8.07 0.30
CA THR A 89 0.74 9.52 0.17
C THR A 89 0.47 9.95 -1.27
N HIS A 90 0.75 9.06 -2.23
CA HIS A 90 0.58 9.31 -3.65
C HIS A 90 -0.50 8.40 -4.24
N PRO A 91 -1.23 8.86 -5.27
CA PRO A 91 -2.13 8.00 -6.04
C PRO A 91 -1.33 7.00 -6.90
N VAL A 92 -1.98 5.95 -7.41
CA VAL A 92 -1.31 4.90 -8.23
C VAL A 92 -0.59 5.49 -9.43
N GLU A 93 -1.19 6.48 -10.09
CA GLU A 93 -0.67 7.15 -11.28
C GLU A 93 0.69 7.83 -11.03
N TYR A 94 1.00 8.17 -9.78
CA TYR A 94 2.31 8.70 -9.42
C TYR A 94 3.43 7.69 -9.69
N TYR A 95 3.13 6.40 -9.53
CA TYR A 95 4.10 5.31 -9.72
C TYR A 95 4.12 4.80 -11.15
N GLU A 96 3.24 5.26 -12.04
CA GLU A 96 3.29 4.84 -13.44
C GLU A 96 4.52 5.43 -14.15
N LYS A 97 5.13 4.63 -15.03
CA LYS A 97 6.20 5.08 -15.92
C LYS A 97 5.65 6.17 -16.84
N LYS A 98 6.27 7.34 -16.82
CA LYS A 98 5.95 8.39 -17.79
C LYS A 98 6.38 7.90 -19.17
N ARG A 99 5.41 7.71 -20.06
CA ARG A 99 5.64 7.49 -21.49
C ARG A 99 6.03 8.79 -22.20
#